data_AF-A0A6L7JSM0-F1
#
_entry.id   AF-A0A6L7JSM0-F1
#
_cell.length_a   1.000
_cell.length_b   1.000
_cell.length_c   1.000
_cell.angle_alpha   90.00
_cell.angle_beta   90.00
_cell.angle_gamma   90.00
#
_symmetry.space_group_name_H-M   'P 1'
#
loop_
_entity.id
_entity.type
_entity.pdbx_description
1 polymer ?
#
loop_
_entity_poly.entity_id
_entity_poly.type
_entity_poly.pdbx_seq_one_letter_code
_entity_poly.pdbx_strand_id
1 'polypeptide(L)'
;MKTNTKIDAPANEERRRFFEASAKYGFTAALMAGAGGVLMSADATAQTANEEAERKEAAEYTMTFATAYIIGVSRAYPIMQLDFKENIQNMTNGKIYVNLAPGKKLGAGGALAKKVQSGVIQVAQHSVSNFAPFAPEADLINMPYMCARNQEVVNLVTSDVWKSVVDPKINASGFKALWYTSTSARTFSVRHGMDPILEPEDLAGVKFRVPGSKMLQQFYRLLGANRTPVAWGETPSAIKQGVADALVPVLSGLYI
;
A
#
# COMPACT_ATOMS: atom_id res chain seq x y z
N MET A 1 -29.87 -26.93 -19.24
CA MET A 1 -30.19 -25.52 -19.54
C MET A 1 -28.88 -24.78 -19.78
N LYS A 2 -28.54 -24.44 -21.03
CA LYS A 2 -27.30 -23.72 -21.35
C LYS A 2 -27.47 -22.25 -20.95
N THR A 3 -26.79 -21.80 -19.90
CA THR A 3 -26.72 -20.37 -19.57
C THR A 3 -25.61 -19.73 -20.40
N ASN A 4 -26.05 -19.03 -21.44
CA ASN A 4 -25.23 -18.19 -22.29
C ASN A 4 -24.87 -16.92 -21.50
N THR A 5 -23.78 -16.93 -20.74
CA THR A 5 -23.26 -15.71 -20.09
C THR A 5 -22.51 -14.92 -21.17
N LYS A 6 -23.23 -13.97 -21.77
CA LYS A 6 -22.61 -12.84 -22.45
C LYS A 6 -21.63 -12.19 -21.47
N ILE A 7 -20.47 -11.80 -21.97
CA ILE A 7 -19.50 -10.99 -21.23
C ILE A 7 -20.22 -9.67 -20.89
N ASP A 8 -20.70 -9.56 -19.65
CA ASP A 8 -21.39 -8.37 -19.19
C ASP A 8 -20.43 -7.17 -19.22
N ALA A 9 -20.85 -6.13 -19.95
CA ALA A 9 -20.26 -4.81 -19.90
C ALA A 9 -20.12 -4.37 -18.42
N PRO A 10 -19.08 -3.60 -18.03
CA PRO A 10 -18.82 -3.30 -16.62
C PRO A 10 -20.07 -2.78 -15.92
N ALA A 11 -20.48 -3.48 -14.87
CA ALA A 11 -21.80 -3.44 -14.23
C ALA A 11 -22.14 -2.15 -13.45
N ASN A 12 -21.37 -1.06 -13.61
CA ASN A 12 -21.59 0.19 -12.90
C ASN A 12 -21.32 1.39 -13.83
N GLU A 13 -22.34 2.23 -14.04
CA GLU A 13 -22.27 3.43 -14.88
C GLU A 13 -21.19 4.41 -14.40
N GLU A 14 -21.05 4.60 -13.08
CA GLU A 14 -20.00 5.44 -12.49
C GLU A 14 -18.60 4.92 -12.84
N ARG A 15 -18.43 3.59 -12.90
CA ARG A 15 -17.15 2.99 -13.29
C ARG A 15 -16.80 3.31 -14.74
N ARG A 16 -17.79 3.33 -15.65
CA ARG A 16 -17.58 3.74 -17.05
C ARG A 16 -17.19 5.21 -17.12
N ARG A 17 -17.93 6.08 -16.42
CA ARG A 17 -17.62 7.51 -16.32
C ARG A 17 -16.23 7.76 -15.76
N PHE A 18 -15.81 7.03 -14.74
CA PHE A 18 -14.47 7.12 -14.18
C PHE A 18 -13.38 6.78 -15.20
N PHE A 19 -13.56 5.70 -15.99
CA PHE A 19 -12.58 5.34 -17.02
C PHE A 19 -12.57 6.31 -18.20
N GLU A 20 -13.73 6.80 -18.63
CA GLU A 20 -13.84 7.86 -19.64
C GLU A 20 -13.11 9.13 -19.18
N ALA A 21 -13.39 9.59 -17.96
CA ALA A 21 -12.72 10.73 -17.35
C ALA A 21 -11.21 10.49 -17.19
N SER A 22 -10.79 9.29 -16.77
CA SER A 22 -9.38 8.94 -16.60
C SER A 22 -8.62 8.98 -17.93
N ALA A 23 -9.26 8.53 -19.02
CA ALA A 23 -8.68 8.56 -20.35
C ALA A 23 -8.61 9.98 -20.92
N LYS A 24 -9.66 10.79 -20.70
CA LYS A 24 -9.77 12.13 -21.27
C LYS A 24 -8.98 13.20 -20.50
N TYR A 25 -9.05 13.15 -19.17
CA TYR A 25 -8.55 14.21 -18.28
C TYR A 25 -7.38 13.75 -17.39
N GLY A 26 -7.01 12.47 -17.47
CA GLY A 26 -6.02 11.87 -16.60
C GLY A 26 -6.62 11.33 -15.29
N PHE A 27 -5.90 10.38 -14.71
CA PHE A 27 -6.40 9.61 -13.57
C PHE A 27 -6.66 10.46 -12.32
N THR A 28 -5.79 11.42 -12.00
CA THR A 28 -5.94 12.26 -10.79
C THR A 28 -7.20 13.14 -10.88
N ALA A 29 -7.49 13.72 -12.05
CA ALA A 29 -8.71 14.49 -12.27
C ALA A 29 -9.97 13.62 -12.12
N ALA A 30 -9.98 12.45 -12.76
CA ALA A 30 -11.09 11.49 -12.64
C ALA A 30 -11.33 11.02 -11.20
N LEU A 31 -10.25 10.86 -10.44
CA LEU A 31 -10.30 10.50 -9.04
C LEU A 31 -10.90 11.62 -8.18
N MET A 32 -10.48 12.87 -8.38
CA MET A 32 -11.06 14.01 -7.66
C MET A 32 -12.53 14.19 -8.01
N ALA A 33 -12.91 14.03 -9.27
CA ALA A 33 -14.31 14.06 -9.69
C ALA A 33 -15.15 12.95 -9.02
N GLY A 34 -14.55 11.76 -8.83
CA GLY A 34 -15.18 10.66 -8.10
C GLY A 34 -15.33 10.93 -6.61
N ALA A 35 -14.28 11.44 -5.96
CA ALA A 35 -14.31 11.81 -4.55
C ALA A 35 -15.33 12.93 -4.27
N GLY A 36 -15.48 13.88 -5.19
CA GLY A 36 -16.47 14.95 -5.12
C GLY A 36 -17.89 14.54 -5.51
N GLY A 37 -18.12 13.30 -5.97
CA GLY A 37 -19.45 12.82 -6.38
C GLY A 37 -19.98 13.43 -7.69
N VAL A 38 -19.10 13.97 -8.53
CA VAL A 38 -19.48 14.72 -9.75
C VAL A 38 -19.23 13.96 -11.05
N LEU A 39 -18.78 12.69 -10.98
CA LEU A 39 -18.49 11.84 -12.16
C LEU A 39 -19.64 11.71 -13.15
N MET A 40 -20.88 11.82 -12.68
CA MET A 40 -22.08 11.67 -13.51
C MET A 40 -22.40 12.94 -14.32
N SER A 41 -21.79 14.08 -13.97
CA SER A 41 -21.91 15.33 -14.72
C SER A 41 -20.66 15.58 -15.55
N ALA A 42 -20.81 15.58 -16.87
CA ALA A 42 -19.71 15.82 -17.80
C ALA A 42 -19.09 17.21 -17.60
N ASP A 43 -19.92 18.23 -17.37
CA ASP A 43 -19.49 19.61 -17.16
C ASP A 43 -18.74 19.76 -15.83
N ALA A 44 -19.28 19.19 -14.74
CA ALA A 44 -18.61 19.25 -13.43
C ALA A 44 -17.31 18.43 -13.40
N THR A 45 -17.27 17.30 -14.13
CA THR A 45 -16.03 16.52 -14.31
C THR A 45 -15.00 17.31 -15.11
N ALA A 46 -15.41 18.01 -16.17
CA ALA A 46 -14.52 18.87 -16.96
C ALA A 46 -14.00 20.05 -16.13
N GLN A 47 -14.86 20.67 -15.31
CA GLN A 47 -14.44 21.71 -14.38
C GLN A 47 -13.41 21.19 -13.38
N THR A 48 -13.67 20.02 -12.75
CA THR A 48 -12.71 19.40 -11.82
C THR A 48 -11.37 19.12 -12.49
N ALA A 49 -11.38 18.71 -13.76
CA ALA A 49 -10.17 18.50 -14.54
C ALA A 49 -9.41 19.81 -14.81
N ASN A 50 -10.11 20.89 -15.14
CA ASN A 50 -9.50 22.21 -15.33
C ASN A 50 -8.89 22.71 -14.01
N GLU A 51 -9.60 22.60 -12.89
CA GLU A 51 -9.09 22.97 -11.57
C GLU A 51 -7.82 22.19 -11.20
N GLU A 52 -7.78 20.88 -11.48
CA GLU A 52 -6.56 20.07 -11.25
C GLU A 52 -5.41 20.45 -12.19
N ALA A 53 -5.70 20.82 -13.44
CA ALA A 53 -4.69 21.31 -14.37
C ALA A 53 -4.11 22.65 -13.94
N GLU A 54 -4.97 23.61 -13.58
CA GLU A 54 -4.58 24.93 -13.07
C GLU A 54 -3.76 24.82 -11.79
N ARG A 55 -4.17 23.98 -10.84
CA ARG A 55 -3.39 23.71 -9.62
C ARG A 55 -2.02 23.13 -9.92
N LYS A 56 -1.92 22.24 -10.91
CA LYS A 56 -0.64 21.64 -11.31
C LYS A 56 0.26 22.67 -12.00
N GLU A 57 -0.29 23.52 -12.86
CA GLU A 57 0.45 24.57 -13.56
C GLU A 57 0.94 25.66 -12.61
N ALA A 58 0.12 26.06 -11.63
CA ALA A 58 0.46 27.08 -10.64
C ALA A 58 1.43 26.59 -9.56
N ALA A 59 1.62 25.27 -9.40
CA ALA A 59 2.46 24.72 -8.34
C ALA A 59 3.95 24.92 -8.62
N GLU A 60 4.68 25.36 -7.60
CA GLU A 60 6.15 25.46 -7.63
C GLU A 60 6.81 24.07 -7.70
N TYR A 61 6.19 23.06 -7.07
CA TYR A 61 6.70 21.70 -6.99
C TYR A 61 5.62 20.66 -7.28
N THR A 62 6.00 19.56 -7.92
CA THR A 62 5.17 18.36 -8.04
C THR A 62 5.70 17.25 -7.13
N MET A 63 4.86 16.74 -6.24
CA MET A 63 5.12 15.60 -5.39
C MET A 63 4.37 14.37 -5.92
N THR A 64 5.10 13.39 -6.46
CA THR A 64 4.48 12.12 -6.86
C THR A 64 4.39 11.18 -5.67
N PHE A 65 3.16 10.84 -5.28
CA PHE A 65 2.84 9.83 -4.26
C PHE A 65 2.47 8.53 -4.94
N ALA A 66 3.27 7.48 -4.77
CA ALA A 66 3.00 6.17 -5.33
C ALA A 66 2.63 5.14 -4.25
N THR A 67 1.72 4.24 -4.57
CA THR A 67 1.30 3.18 -3.65
C THR A 67 0.83 1.93 -4.35
N ALA A 68 1.05 0.78 -3.72
CA ALA A 68 0.56 -0.50 -4.19
C ALA A 68 -0.96 -0.69 -3.95
N TYR A 69 -1.55 0.15 -3.11
CA TYR A 69 -2.94 0.05 -2.73
C TYR A 69 -3.84 0.87 -3.65
N ILE A 70 -5.06 0.40 -3.86
CA ILE A 70 -6.10 1.14 -4.57
C ILE A 70 -6.64 2.28 -3.67
N ILE A 71 -7.40 3.20 -4.26
CA ILE A 71 -8.06 4.28 -3.51
C ILE A 71 -9.46 3.83 -3.11
N GLY A 72 -9.97 4.36 -1.99
CA GLY A 72 -11.32 4.09 -1.49
C GLY A 72 -11.41 2.92 -0.50
N VAL A 73 -10.29 2.26 -0.19
CA VAL A 73 -10.25 1.17 0.82
C VAL A 73 -10.01 1.68 2.24
N SER A 74 -10.07 3.00 2.46
CA SER A 74 -9.77 3.69 3.73
C SER A 74 -10.50 3.11 4.95
N ARG A 75 -11.74 2.61 4.75
CA ARG A 75 -12.55 1.97 5.80
C ARG A 75 -12.03 0.60 6.25
N ALA A 76 -11.41 -0.17 5.36
CA ALA A 76 -10.91 -1.52 5.66
C ALA A 76 -9.39 -1.53 5.91
N TYR A 77 -8.69 -0.54 5.38
CA TYR A 77 -7.26 -0.37 5.47
C TYR A 77 -7.01 1.14 5.54
N PRO A 78 -6.32 1.69 6.56
CA PRO A 78 -6.16 3.13 6.76
C PRO A 78 -5.23 3.75 5.71
N ILE A 79 -5.78 3.94 4.51
CA ILE A 79 -5.10 4.48 3.35
C ILE A 79 -5.76 5.81 3.02
N MET A 80 -5.03 6.89 3.30
CA MET A 80 -5.54 8.25 3.30
C MET A 80 -4.86 9.07 2.19
N GLN A 81 -4.78 8.53 0.96
CA GLN A 81 -4.04 9.21 -0.12
C GLN A 81 -4.74 10.50 -0.56
N LEU A 82 -6.07 10.51 -0.56
CA LEU A 82 -6.87 11.71 -0.88
C LEU A 82 -6.63 12.78 0.18
N ASP A 83 -6.77 12.43 1.47
CA ASP A 83 -6.49 13.35 2.57
C ASP A 83 -5.04 13.85 2.53
N PHE A 84 -4.07 12.99 2.19
CA PHE A 84 -2.68 13.42 2.03
C PHE A 84 -2.53 14.46 0.92
N LYS A 85 -3.12 14.23 -0.26
CA LYS A 85 -3.10 15.20 -1.38
C LYS A 85 -3.73 16.52 -0.97
N GLU A 86 -4.94 16.47 -0.41
CA GLU A 86 -5.70 17.66 -0.01
C GLU A 86 -4.97 18.45 1.08
N ASN A 87 -4.52 17.78 2.15
CA ASN A 87 -3.84 18.45 3.25
C ASN A 87 -2.52 19.10 2.82
N ILE A 88 -1.70 18.44 2.00
CA ILE A 88 -0.45 19.04 1.51
C ILE A 88 -0.74 20.23 0.61
N GLN A 89 -1.67 20.10 -0.35
CA GLN A 89 -2.02 21.21 -1.24
C GLN A 89 -2.59 22.41 -0.45
N ASN A 90 -3.46 22.16 0.53
CA ASN A 90 -4.07 23.23 1.34
C ASN A 90 -3.04 23.88 2.26
N MET A 91 -2.25 23.09 3.00
CA MET A 91 -1.23 23.63 3.93
C MET A 91 -0.10 24.36 3.23
N THR A 92 0.14 24.07 1.95
CA THR A 92 1.14 24.76 1.14
C THR A 92 0.57 25.89 0.29
N ASN A 93 -0.72 26.22 0.46
CA ASN A 93 -1.44 27.20 -0.38
C ASN A 93 -1.23 26.94 -1.89
N GLY A 94 -1.28 25.68 -2.31
CA GLY A 94 -1.12 25.26 -3.70
C GLY A 94 0.32 25.17 -4.21
N LYS A 95 1.34 25.54 -3.41
CA LYS A 95 2.75 25.50 -3.86
C LYS A 95 3.24 24.09 -4.20
N ILE A 96 2.68 23.06 -3.56
CA ILE A 96 2.98 21.65 -3.86
C ILE A 96 1.74 21.00 -4.46
N TYR A 97 1.82 20.59 -5.72
CA TYR A 97 0.83 19.72 -6.34
C TYR A 97 1.15 18.26 -6.04
N VAL A 98 0.18 17.52 -5.47
CA VAL A 98 0.35 16.08 -5.22
C VAL A 98 -0.25 15.27 -6.35
N ASN A 99 0.60 14.55 -7.07
CA ASN A 99 0.20 13.62 -8.12
C ASN A 99 0.07 12.19 -7.54
N LEU A 100 -1.14 11.62 -7.58
CA LEU A 100 -1.42 10.30 -7.01
C LEU A 100 -1.20 9.18 -8.05
N ALA A 101 -0.36 8.21 -7.70
CA ALA A 101 -0.08 7.01 -8.49
C ALA A 101 -0.41 5.72 -7.69
N PRO A 102 -1.70 5.43 -7.44
CA PRO A 102 -2.13 4.26 -6.68
C PRO A 102 -2.15 2.97 -7.53
N GLY A 103 -2.43 1.85 -6.88
CA GLY A 103 -2.76 0.59 -7.55
C GLY A 103 -1.58 -0.04 -8.30
N LYS A 104 -0.35 0.07 -7.74
CA LYS A 104 0.87 -0.57 -8.27
C LYS A 104 1.34 -0.03 -9.63
N LYS A 105 0.78 1.08 -10.13
CA LYS A 105 1.17 1.70 -11.42
C LYS A 105 2.66 1.96 -11.55
N LEU A 106 3.31 2.31 -10.43
CA LEU A 106 4.75 2.57 -10.38
C LEU A 106 5.52 1.48 -9.61
N GLY A 107 4.91 0.33 -9.37
CA GLY A 107 5.48 -0.80 -8.62
C GLY A 107 4.92 -0.96 -7.21
N ALA A 108 5.52 -1.87 -6.43
CA ALA A 108 5.12 -2.19 -5.06
C ALA A 108 6.32 -2.51 -4.16
N GLY A 109 6.16 -2.33 -2.84
CA GLY A 109 7.17 -2.70 -1.85
C GLY A 109 8.53 -2.03 -2.11
N GLY A 110 9.60 -2.83 -2.16
CA GLY A 110 10.96 -2.34 -2.36
C GLY A 110 11.20 -1.63 -3.69
N ALA A 111 10.42 -1.93 -4.74
CA ALA A 111 10.53 -1.19 -6.01
C ALA A 111 10.13 0.29 -5.85
N LEU A 112 9.14 0.58 -5.00
CA LEU A 112 8.77 1.96 -4.67
C LEU A 112 9.84 2.64 -3.82
N ALA A 113 10.41 1.92 -2.84
CA ALA A 113 11.50 2.46 -2.02
C ALA A 113 12.72 2.86 -2.88
N LYS A 114 13.10 2.03 -3.86
CA LYS A 114 14.16 2.37 -4.84
C LYS A 114 13.85 3.63 -5.63
N LYS A 115 12.59 3.81 -6.07
CA LYS A 115 12.18 5.01 -6.82
C LYS A 115 12.19 6.28 -5.96
N VAL A 116 11.91 6.17 -4.67
CA VAL A 116 12.09 7.29 -3.72
C VAL A 116 13.57 7.62 -3.58
N GLN A 117 14.42 6.61 -3.37
CA GLN A 117 15.86 6.79 -3.21
C GLN A 117 16.53 7.41 -4.45
N SER A 118 16.05 7.07 -5.65
CA SER A 118 16.53 7.64 -6.90
C SER A 118 15.85 8.96 -7.29
N GLY A 119 14.93 9.50 -6.47
CA GLY A 119 14.21 10.74 -6.74
C GLY A 119 13.15 10.68 -7.86
N VAL A 120 12.83 9.48 -8.38
CA VAL A 120 11.82 9.31 -9.45
C VAL A 120 10.39 9.58 -8.95
N ILE A 121 10.13 9.26 -7.69
CA ILE A 121 8.92 9.64 -6.97
C ILE A 121 9.33 10.25 -5.63
N GLN A 122 8.51 11.14 -5.07
CA GLN A 122 8.84 11.83 -3.82
C GLN A 122 8.32 11.07 -2.60
N VAL A 123 7.19 10.36 -2.75
CA VAL A 123 6.54 9.65 -1.64
C VAL A 123 6.14 8.25 -2.09
N ALA A 124 6.41 7.26 -1.25
CA ALA A 124 5.92 5.91 -1.40
C ALA A 124 5.14 5.49 -0.14
N GLN A 125 3.94 4.94 -0.33
CA GLN A 125 3.24 4.22 0.73
C GLN A 125 3.36 2.72 0.49
N HIS A 126 3.97 2.02 1.44
CA HIS A 126 4.15 0.57 1.42
C HIS A 126 4.26 -0.01 2.83
N SER A 127 4.21 -1.34 2.94
CA SER A 127 4.45 -2.04 4.21
C SER A 127 5.89 -1.83 4.70
N VAL A 128 6.06 -1.49 5.98
CA VAL A 128 7.35 -1.39 6.67
C VAL A 128 8.20 -2.66 6.50
N SER A 129 7.57 -3.84 6.48
CA SER A 129 8.29 -5.10 6.27
C SER A 129 8.92 -5.23 4.88
N ASN A 130 8.41 -4.52 3.86
CA ASN A 130 9.05 -4.45 2.54
C ASN A 130 10.07 -3.31 2.46
N PHE A 131 10.01 -2.34 3.37
CA PHE A 131 10.94 -1.23 3.50
C PHE A 131 12.19 -1.60 4.29
N ALA A 132 12.10 -2.56 5.22
CA ALA A 132 13.19 -3.02 6.08
C ALA A 132 14.54 -3.27 5.37
N PRO A 133 14.62 -3.79 4.13
CA PRO A 133 15.90 -3.91 3.42
C PRO A 133 16.63 -2.58 3.15
N PHE A 134 15.94 -1.43 3.20
CA PHE A 134 16.49 -0.10 2.93
C PHE A 134 16.85 0.66 4.22
N ALA A 135 16.07 0.46 5.28
CA ALA A 135 16.37 0.96 6.63
C ALA A 135 16.04 -0.15 7.65
N PRO A 136 17.02 -1.00 7.99
CA PRO A 136 16.80 -2.18 8.84
C PRO A 136 16.22 -1.89 10.22
N GLU A 137 16.44 -0.71 10.76
CA GLU A 137 15.95 -0.33 12.10
C GLU A 137 14.43 -0.13 12.13
N ALA A 138 13.82 0.20 10.99
CA ALA A 138 12.36 0.21 10.87
C ALA A 138 11.76 -1.21 11.02
N ASP A 139 12.57 -2.26 10.83
CA ASP A 139 12.12 -3.66 10.98
C ASP A 139 11.79 -4.04 12.43
N LEU A 140 12.15 -3.19 13.41
CA LEU A 140 11.81 -3.39 14.82
C LEU A 140 10.29 -3.53 15.03
N ILE A 141 9.47 -2.78 14.28
CA ILE A 141 8.00 -2.90 14.30
C ILE A 141 7.53 -4.31 13.95
N ASN A 142 8.31 -5.06 13.17
CA ASN A 142 7.94 -6.41 12.73
C ASN A 142 8.36 -7.50 13.71
N MET A 143 8.92 -7.15 14.88
CA MET A 143 9.20 -8.13 15.92
C MET A 143 7.88 -8.79 16.37
N PRO A 144 7.71 -10.11 16.17
CA PRO A 144 6.46 -10.78 16.51
C PRO A 144 6.13 -10.62 17.99
N TYR A 145 4.86 -10.32 18.27
CA TYR A 145 4.30 -10.10 19.61
C TYR A 145 4.85 -8.88 20.39
N MET A 146 5.70 -8.04 19.80
CA MET A 146 6.19 -6.81 20.46
C MET A 146 5.09 -5.76 20.67
N CYS A 147 4.19 -5.62 19.69
CA CYS A 147 3.02 -4.75 19.79
C CYS A 147 1.78 -5.57 19.41
N ALA A 148 1.02 -6.01 20.40
CA ALA A 148 -0.15 -6.86 20.19
C ALA A 148 -1.37 -6.03 19.73
N ARG A 149 -1.49 -4.78 20.22
CA ARG A 149 -2.62 -3.89 19.91
C ARG A 149 -2.19 -2.78 18.97
N ASN A 150 -3.11 -2.33 18.10
CA ASN A 150 -2.88 -1.19 17.21
C ASN A 150 -2.40 0.07 17.96
N GLN A 151 -2.95 0.33 19.14
CA GLN A 151 -2.54 1.48 19.95
C GLN A 151 -1.09 1.38 20.41
N GLU A 152 -0.57 0.17 20.67
CA GLU A 152 0.82 -0.02 21.08
C GLU A 152 1.79 0.27 19.93
N VAL A 153 1.41 -0.11 18.70
CA VAL A 153 2.17 0.28 17.49
C VAL A 153 2.22 1.80 17.36
N VAL A 154 1.08 2.49 17.52
CA VAL A 154 1.01 3.96 17.47
C VAL A 154 1.86 4.59 18.56
N ASN A 155 1.76 4.10 19.80
CA ASN A 155 2.56 4.61 20.92
C ASN A 155 4.06 4.41 20.67
N LEU A 156 4.46 3.25 20.14
CA LEU A 156 5.86 2.97 19.82
C LEU A 156 6.39 3.95 18.79
N VAL A 157 5.75 4.06 17.62
CA VAL A 157 6.26 4.88 16.49
C VAL A 157 6.14 6.38 16.72
N THR A 158 5.38 6.81 17.73
CA THR A 158 5.27 8.23 18.13
C THR A 158 6.07 8.57 19.39
N SER A 159 6.67 7.58 20.05
CA SER A 159 7.47 7.76 21.26
C SER A 159 8.75 8.56 21.02
N ASP A 160 9.25 9.19 22.07
CA ASP A 160 10.54 9.91 22.03
C ASP A 160 11.70 8.97 21.72
N VAL A 161 11.64 7.71 22.18
CA VAL A 161 12.65 6.69 21.86
C VAL A 161 12.66 6.41 20.35
N TRP A 162 11.51 6.23 19.72
CA TRP A 162 11.46 5.99 18.27
C TRP A 162 12.00 7.18 17.49
N LYS A 163 11.57 8.39 17.84
CA LYS A 163 12.02 9.64 17.20
C LYS A 163 13.51 9.92 17.39
N SER A 164 14.09 9.52 18.52
CA SER A 164 15.51 9.75 18.82
C SER A 164 16.43 8.62 18.34
N VAL A 165 15.93 7.40 18.17
CA VAL A 165 16.75 6.22 17.84
C VAL A 165 16.50 5.71 16.42
N VAL A 166 15.25 5.60 15.98
CA VAL A 166 14.90 4.95 14.71
C VAL A 166 14.80 5.94 13.57
N ASP A 167 14.07 7.06 13.76
CA ASP A 167 13.90 8.06 12.71
C ASP A 167 15.23 8.62 12.16
N PRO A 168 16.26 8.93 12.99
CA PRO A 168 17.54 9.41 12.49
C PRO A 168 18.26 8.39 11.62
N LYS A 169 18.07 7.09 11.88
CA LYS A 169 18.67 6.01 11.09
C LYS A 169 17.94 5.81 9.77
N ILE A 170 16.62 5.94 9.76
CA ILE A 170 15.84 6.02 8.51
C ILE A 170 16.31 7.22 7.66
N ASN A 171 16.52 8.38 8.29
CA ASN A 171 17.05 9.58 7.63
C ASN A 171 18.46 9.35 7.07
N ALA A 172 19.35 8.70 7.83
CA ALA A 172 20.70 8.36 7.37
C ALA A 172 20.70 7.40 6.16
N SER A 173 19.68 6.55 6.04
CA SER A 173 19.45 5.72 4.85
C SER A 173 18.89 6.47 3.63
N GLY A 174 18.70 7.79 3.73
CA GLY A 174 18.20 8.64 2.63
C GLY A 174 16.69 8.70 2.52
N PHE A 175 15.95 8.39 3.59
CA PHE A 175 14.48 8.43 3.59
C PHE A 175 13.96 9.29 4.73
N LYS A 176 12.81 9.94 4.53
CA LYS A 176 12.06 10.58 5.61
C LYS A 176 10.80 9.77 5.88
N ALA A 177 10.68 9.19 7.07
CA ALA A 177 9.40 8.64 7.52
C ALA A 177 8.41 9.80 7.74
N LEU A 178 7.25 9.75 7.08
CA LEU A 178 6.23 10.80 7.16
C LEU A 178 5.17 10.46 8.21
N TRP A 179 4.57 9.27 8.13
CA TRP A 179 3.67 8.75 9.15
C TRP A 179 3.64 7.21 9.09
N TYR A 180 3.14 6.60 10.16
CA TYR A 180 2.96 5.16 10.27
C TYR A 180 1.47 4.85 10.38
N THR A 181 0.99 3.88 9.61
CA THR A 181 -0.38 3.36 9.73
C THR A 181 -0.35 1.94 10.27
N SER A 182 -1.20 1.66 11.26
CA SER A 182 -1.37 0.29 11.78
C SER A 182 -2.50 -0.40 11.04
N THR A 183 -2.25 -1.62 10.56
CA THR A 183 -3.17 -2.37 9.68
C THR A 183 -3.72 -3.64 10.32
N SER A 184 -3.76 -3.67 11.66
CA SER A 184 -4.07 -4.82 12.53
C SER A 184 -2.97 -5.89 12.59
N ALA A 185 -3.13 -6.85 13.50
CA ALA A 185 -2.19 -7.95 13.68
C ALA A 185 -2.15 -8.85 12.44
N ARG A 186 -0.98 -9.45 12.20
CA ARG A 186 -0.82 -10.44 11.15
C ARG A 186 -1.48 -11.76 11.55
N THR A 187 -2.05 -12.46 10.57
CA THR A 187 -2.67 -13.78 10.69
C THR A 187 -1.92 -14.79 9.84
N PHE A 188 -2.21 -16.07 10.01
CA PHE A 188 -1.78 -17.12 9.07
C PHE A 188 -2.84 -17.32 8.00
N SER A 189 -2.41 -17.62 6.78
CA SER A 189 -3.30 -18.02 5.71
C SER A 189 -2.62 -19.06 4.84
N VAL A 190 -3.35 -20.13 4.57
CA VAL A 190 -2.90 -21.25 3.75
C VAL A 190 -3.60 -21.21 2.40
N ARG A 191 -2.96 -21.78 1.38
CA ARG A 191 -3.56 -22.04 0.09
C ARG A 191 -4.80 -22.91 0.28
N HIS A 192 -5.83 -22.67 -0.53
CA HIS A 192 -7.01 -23.51 -0.59
C HIS A 192 -6.65 -25.00 -0.76
N GLY A 193 -7.27 -25.84 0.07
CA GLY A 193 -7.07 -27.30 0.06
C GLY A 193 -5.91 -27.80 0.94
N MET A 194 -5.22 -26.91 1.66
CA MET A 194 -4.29 -27.34 2.72
C MET A 194 -4.97 -27.34 4.08
N ASP A 195 -4.45 -28.18 4.97
CA ASP A 195 -4.80 -28.17 6.39
C ASP A 195 -4.43 -26.84 7.06
N PRO A 196 -5.19 -26.41 8.07
CA PRO A 196 -4.88 -25.21 8.83
C PRO A 196 -3.59 -25.36 9.63
N ILE A 197 -2.87 -24.26 9.81
CA ILE A 197 -1.72 -24.16 10.73
C ILE A 197 -2.28 -23.75 12.09
N LEU A 198 -2.26 -24.66 13.07
CA LEU A 198 -2.81 -24.48 14.41
C LEU A 198 -1.71 -24.44 15.48
N GLU A 199 -0.61 -25.15 15.26
CA GLU A 199 0.55 -25.18 16.15
C GLU A 199 1.86 -24.94 15.39
N PRO A 200 2.96 -24.54 16.07
CA PRO A 200 4.24 -24.29 15.42
C PRO A 200 4.75 -25.46 14.56
N GLU A 201 4.48 -26.69 14.96
CA GLU A 201 4.90 -27.92 14.30
C GLU A 201 4.30 -28.04 12.89
N ASP A 202 3.09 -27.51 12.67
CA ASP A 202 2.42 -27.50 11.37
C ASP A 202 3.16 -26.66 10.31
N LEU A 203 4.08 -25.78 10.74
CA LEU A 203 4.90 -24.98 9.82
C LEU A 203 6.09 -25.75 9.25
N ALA A 204 6.42 -26.94 9.78
CA ALA A 204 7.59 -27.70 9.37
C ALA A 204 7.58 -27.99 7.86
N GLY A 205 8.54 -27.42 7.14
CA GLY A 205 8.69 -27.62 5.70
C GLY A 205 7.68 -26.88 4.80
N VAL A 206 6.70 -26.18 5.37
CA VAL A 206 5.71 -25.39 4.61
C VAL A 206 6.44 -24.30 3.81
N LYS A 207 6.17 -24.23 2.50
CA LYS A 207 6.68 -23.13 1.65
C LYS A 207 6.00 -21.83 2.04
N PHE A 208 6.67 -21.01 2.83
CA PHE A 208 6.04 -19.91 3.54
C PHE A 208 6.46 -18.55 2.95
N ARG A 209 5.52 -17.82 2.35
CA ARG A 209 5.79 -16.48 1.84
C ARG A 209 5.98 -15.51 2.99
N VAL A 210 7.11 -14.81 2.99
CA VAL A 210 7.43 -13.73 3.94
C VAL A 210 7.74 -12.44 3.17
N PRO A 211 7.42 -11.24 3.69
CA PRO A 211 7.94 -10.00 3.12
C PRO A 211 9.48 -9.89 3.27
N GLY A 212 10.08 -8.82 2.74
CA GLY A 212 11.54 -8.59 2.78
C GLY A 212 12.16 -8.40 4.16
N SER A 213 11.36 -8.38 5.23
CA SER A 213 11.79 -8.27 6.63
C SER A 213 12.69 -9.42 7.02
N LYS A 214 13.88 -9.10 7.55
CA LYS A 214 14.80 -10.11 8.07
C LYS A 214 14.29 -10.63 9.41
N MET A 215 13.63 -9.79 10.21
CA MET A 215 13.00 -10.16 11.47
C MET A 215 11.96 -11.26 11.29
N LEU A 216 10.99 -11.05 10.38
CA LEU A 216 9.95 -12.04 10.11
C LEU A 216 10.53 -13.31 9.50
N GLN A 217 11.47 -13.17 8.57
CA GLN A 217 12.15 -14.33 8.00
C GLN A 217 12.83 -15.16 9.09
N GLN A 218 13.54 -14.53 10.02
CA GLN A 218 14.19 -15.21 11.14
C GLN A 218 13.18 -15.95 12.00
N PHE A 219 12.09 -15.27 12.38
CA PHE A 219 11.04 -15.85 13.20
C PHE A 219 10.44 -17.11 12.56
N TYR A 220 9.97 -17.04 11.31
CA TYR A 220 9.36 -18.20 10.65
C TYR A 220 10.35 -19.33 10.37
N ARG A 221 11.64 -19.02 10.18
CA ARG A 221 12.68 -20.07 10.12
C ARG A 221 12.81 -20.81 11.44
N LEU A 222 12.76 -20.10 12.58
CA LEU A 222 12.81 -20.72 13.90
C LEU A 222 11.58 -21.59 14.18
N LEU A 223 10.45 -21.29 13.56
CA LEU A 223 9.24 -22.12 13.58
C LEU A 223 9.25 -23.26 12.55
N GLY A 224 10.36 -23.53 11.86
CA GLY A 224 10.48 -24.66 10.92
C GLY A 224 9.96 -24.42 9.50
N ALA A 225 9.49 -23.21 9.19
CA ALA A 225 8.96 -22.90 7.85
C ALA A 225 10.07 -22.77 6.78
N ASN A 226 9.78 -23.27 5.57
CA ASN A 226 10.62 -23.05 4.40
C ASN A 226 10.28 -21.70 3.76
N ARG A 227 10.90 -20.63 4.26
CA ARG A 227 10.58 -19.25 3.89
C ARG A 227 11.01 -18.86 2.47
N THR A 228 10.12 -18.22 1.73
CA THR A 228 10.41 -17.57 0.44
C THR A 228 10.09 -16.08 0.52
N PRO A 229 11.09 -15.17 0.43
CA PRO A 229 10.82 -13.74 0.40
C PRO A 229 10.16 -13.37 -0.93
N VAL A 230 8.94 -12.84 -0.88
CA VAL A 230 8.18 -12.42 -2.07
C VAL A 230 7.52 -11.07 -1.82
N ALA A 231 7.58 -10.15 -2.78
CA ALA A 231 6.92 -8.86 -2.65
C ALA A 231 5.39 -9.03 -2.58
N TRP A 232 4.70 -8.10 -1.91
CA TRP A 232 3.24 -8.19 -1.77
C TRP A 232 2.52 -8.27 -3.11
N GLY A 233 2.96 -7.49 -4.11
CA GLY A 233 2.38 -7.47 -5.44
C GLY A 233 2.47 -8.80 -6.21
N GLU A 234 3.46 -9.63 -5.90
CA GLU A 234 3.76 -10.90 -6.57
C GLU A 234 3.15 -12.10 -5.83
N THR A 235 2.66 -11.88 -4.61
CA THR A 235 2.16 -12.95 -3.72
C THR A 235 1.05 -13.77 -4.37
N PRO A 236 0.03 -13.20 -5.05
CA PRO A 236 -0.99 -14.01 -5.73
C PRO A 236 -0.43 -14.97 -6.78
N SER A 237 0.57 -14.52 -7.56
CA SER A 237 1.23 -15.38 -8.56
C SER A 237 2.06 -16.48 -7.90
N ALA A 238 2.82 -16.14 -6.86
CA ALA A 238 3.64 -17.10 -6.12
C ALA A 238 2.80 -18.21 -5.48
N ILE A 239 1.65 -17.85 -4.90
CA ILE A 239 0.67 -18.85 -4.42
C ILE A 239 0.12 -19.65 -5.60
N LYS A 240 -0.37 -19.03 -6.68
CA LYS A 240 -0.93 -19.76 -7.82
C LYS A 240 0.06 -20.76 -8.45
N GLN A 241 1.34 -20.41 -8.52
CA GLN A 241 2.39 -21.19 -9.17
C GLN A 241 3.02 -22.29 -8.32
N GLY A 242 2.66 -22.42 -7.03
CA GLY A 242 3.30 -23.43 -6.18
C GLY A 242 4.57 -22.97 -5.46
N VAL A 243 5.00 -21.72 -5.65
CA VAL A 243 6.23 -21.16 -5.06
C VAL A 243 6.09 -20.97 -3.55
N ALA A 244 4.89 -20.66 -3.09
CA ALA A 244 4.54 -20.61 -1.67
C ALA A 244 3.16 -21.23 -1.44
N ASP A 245 2.96 -21.83 -0.28
CA ASP A 245 1.74 -22.51 0.12
C ASP A 245 1.02 -21.78 1.25
N ALA A 246 1.74 -20.99 2.04
CA ALA A 246 1.17 -20.17 3.10
C ALA A 246 1.79 -18.78 3.12
N LEU A 247 1.16 -17.86 3.83
CA LEU A 247 1.59 -16.47 3.99
C LEU A 247 1.12 -15.90 5.33
N VAL A 248 1.70 -14.76 5.71
CA VAL A 248 1.36 -14.03 6.94
C VAL A 248 0.79 -12.61 6.69
N PRO A 249 -0.43 -12.49 6.13
CA PRO A 249 -1.03 -11.20 5.83
C PRO A 249 -1.68 -10.59 7.09
N VAL A 250 -2.19 -9.38 6.98
CA VAL A 250 -3.29 -8.94 7.84
C VAL A 250 -4.59 -9.35 7.16
N LEU A 251 -5.65 -9.66 7.91
CA LEU A 251 -6.88 -10.20 7.33
C LEU A 251 -7.46 -9.30 6.23
N SER A 252 -7.52 -7.98 6.47
CA SER A 252 -7.98 -7.00 5.49
C SER A 252 -7.14 -6.98 4.21
N GLY A 253 -5.87 -7.36 4.29
CA GLY A 253 -4.97 -7.48 3.14
C GLY A 253 -5.41 -8.55 2.14
N LEU A 254 -6.16 -9.57 2.57
CA LEU A 254 -6.64 -10.62 1.67
C LEU A 254 -7.80 -10.18 0.77
N TYR A 255 -8.48 -9.08 1.12
CA TYR A 255 -9.67 -8.60 0.44
C TYR A 255 -9.44 -7.35 -0.42
N ILE A 256 -8.19 -6.86 -0.51
CA ILE A 256 -7.79 -5.63 -1.23
C ILE A 256 -6.75 -5.91 -2.32
#